data_AF-A0A8C1LMD4-F1
#
_entry.id   AF-A0A8C1LMD4-F1
#
_cell.length_a   1.000
_cell.length_b   1.000
_cell.length_c   1.000
_cell.angle_alpha   90.00
_cell.angle_beta   90.00
_cell.angle_gamma   90.00
#
_symmetry.space_group_name_H-M   'P 1'
#
loop_
_entity.id
_entity.type
_entity.pdbx_description
1 polymer ?
#
loop_
_entity_poly.entity_id
_entity_poly.type
_entity_poly.pdbx_seq_one_letter_code
_entity_poly.pdbx_strand_id
1 'polypeptide(L)'
;FFSGFSFISYCITGRENVPQYVLFSQGKSWSNAQTFCRQTHTDLVSVRNLDEDQQLQNLVLQNLGQNSGQRILVWTDNSSSMTRHWSIGEPDGSGACVVHSLSGSNKWADENCDQTRPFICQDESKQLIKTSQ
;
A
#
# COMPACT_ATOMS: atom_id res chain seq x y z
N PHE A 1 27.92 35.23 39.36
CA PHE A 1 27.10 34.00 39.40
C PHE A 1 26.40 33.86 38.07
N PHE A 2 27.05 33.19 37.11
CA PHE A 2 26.44 32.85 35.82
C PHE A 2 25.96 31.42 35.90
N SER A 3 24.65 31.17 35.78
CA SER A 3 24.16 29.90 35.26
C SER A 3 22.68 30.00 34.97
N GLY A 4 22.35 29.95 33.69
CA GLY A 4 20.99 29.97 33.17
C GLY A 4 21.01 29.51 31.72
N PHE A 5 21.54 28.32 31.45
CA PHE A 5 21.39 27.70 30.14
C PHE A 5 19.99 27.11 30.04
N SER A 6 19.11 27.83 29.35
CA SER A 6 17.80 27.34 28.93
C SER A 6 18.00 26.22 27.92
N PHE A 7 17.70 24.97 28.29
CA PHE A 7 17.64 23.87 27.34
C PHE A 7 16.28 23.91 26.63
N ILE A 8 16.20 24.65 25.53
CA ILE A 8 15.08 24.46 24.59
C ILE A 8 15.33 23.13 23.91
N SER A 9 14.65 22.09 24.40
CA SER A 9 14.60 20.81 23.71
C SER A 9 13.73 20.98 22.47
N TYR A 10 14.35 21.15 21.32
CA TYR A 10 13.67 20.95 20.04
C TYR A 10 13.57 19.45 19.82
N CYS A 11 12.37 18.88 19.89
CA CYS A 11 12.09 17.61 19.24
C CYS A 11 12.10 17.87 17.72
N ILE A 12 13.28 17.87 17.10
CA ILE A 12 13.37 17.57 15.67
C ILE A 12 13.13 16.06 15.61
N THR A 13 11.86 15.66 15.48
CA THR A 13 11.55 14.26 15.20
C THR A 13 12.31 13.90 13.93
N GLY A 14 13.33 13.05 14.09
CA GLY A 14 14.15 12.56 13.00
C GLY A 14 13.24 12.09 11.89
N ARG A 15 13.56 12.52 10.67
CA ARG A 15 12.92 12.05 9.45
C ARG A 15 13.33 10.59 9.27
N GLU A 16 12.64 9.66 9.93
CA GLU A 16 12.67 8.29 9.47
C GLU A 16 12.14 8.32 8.03
N ASN A 17 12.92 7.80 7.08
CA ASN A 17 12.43 7.52 5.74
C ASN A 17 11.39 6.41 5.87
N VAL A 18 10.19 6.75 6.32
CA VAL A 18 9.08 5.80 6.40
C VAL A 18 8.74 5.44 4.95
N PRO A 19 8.96 4.17 4.53
CA PRO A 19 8.61 3.76 3.18
C PRO A 19 7.11 3.96 2.98
N GLN A 20 6.74 4.65 1.91
CA GLN A 20 5.34 4.92 1.57
C GLN A 20 4.52 3.63 1.36
N TYR A 21 5.18 2.55 0.94
CA TYR A 21 4.56 1.25 0.69
C TYR A 21 5.39 0.13 1.33
N VAL A 22 4.74 -0.75 2.07
CA VAL A 22 5.36 -1.88 2.76
C VAL A 22 4.71 -3.18 2.35
N LEU A 23 5.48 -4.08 1.74
CA LEU A 23 5.02 -5.39 1.30
C LEU A 23 5.15 -6.42 2.41
N PHE A 24 4.05 -7.15 2.67
CA PHE A 24 4.01 -8.29 3.56
C PHE A 24 3.78 -9.56 2.75
N SER A 25 4.78 -10.44 2.71
CA SER A 25 4.71 -11.73 2.00
C SER A 25 3.89 -12.78 2.74
N GLN A 26 3.75 -12.67 4.07
CA GLN A 26 2.90 -13.55 4.86
C GLN A 26 1.44 -13.27 4.53
N GLY A 27 0.78 -14.21 3.86
CA GLY A 27 -0.57 -14.02 3.38
C GLY A 27 -1.60 -13.84 4.50
N LYS A 28 -2.56 -12.95 4.28
CA LYS A 28 -3.74 -12.75 5.13
C LYS A 28 -5.00 -12.68 4.26
N SER A 29 -6.17 -12.97 4.83
CA SER A 29 -7.45 -12.68 4.17
C SER A 29 -7.64 -11.16 4.07
N TRP A 30 -8.51 -10.70 3.18
CA TRP A 30 -8.67 -9.26 2.90
C TRP A 30 -8.99 -8.46 4.17
N SER A 31 -9.94 -8.92 4.98
CA SER A 31 -10.33 -8.24 6.23
C SER A 31 -9.18 -8.19 7.25
N ASN A 32 -8.40 -9.28 7.35
CA ASN A 32 -7.26 -9.34 8.26
C ASN A 32 -6.09 -8.48 7.77
N ALA A 33 -5.84 -8.44 6.46
CA ALA A 33 -4.81 -7.59 5.85
C ALA A 33 -5.15 -6.11 6.06
N GLN A 34 -6.38 -5.70 5.79
CA GLN A 34 -6.86 -4.35 6.01
C GLN A 34 -6.76 -3.94 7.49
N THR A 35 -7.26 -4.79 8.39
CA THR A 35 -7.20 -4.54 9.84
C THR A 35 -5.76 -4.39 10.30
N PHE A 36 -4.87 -5.26 9.82
CA PHE A 36 -3.45 -5.18 10.13
C PHE A 36 -2.85 -3.86 9.66
N CYS A 37 -3.07 -3.48 8.39
CA CYS A 37 -2.55 -2.21 7.88
C CYS A 37 -3.09 -1.01 8.66
N ARG A 38 -4.36 -0.99 9.09
CA ARG A 38 -4.90 0.11 9.90
C ARG A 38 -4.39 0.16 11.35
N GLN A 39 -3.87 -0.96 11.85
CA GLN A 39 -3.28 -1.04 13.19
C GLN A 39 -1.82 -0.61 13.21
N THR A 40 -1.07 -0.88 12.15
CA THR A 40 0.39 -0.64 12.11
C THR A 40 0.82 0.42 11.10
N HIS A 41 -0.03 0.78 10.15
CA HIS A 41 0.18 1.73 9.05
C HIS A 41 -1.09 2.60 8.84
N THR A 42 -1.23 3.28 7.70
CA THR A 42 -2.47 3.99 7.36
C THR A 42 -3.59 3.04 6.94
N ASP A 43 -3.42 2.32 5.83
CA ASP A 43 -4.43 1.37 5.32
C ASP A 43 -3.82 0.40 4.29
N LEU A 44 -4.63 -0.51 3.77
CA LEU A 44 -4.30 -1.32 2.59
C LEU A 44 -4.04 -0.38 1.38
N VAL A 45 -3.11 -0.76 0.52
CA VAL A 45 -2.69 0.09 -0.61
C VAL A 45 -3.85 0.39 -1.56
N SER A 46 -3.98 1.65 -1.98
CA SER A 46 -4.88 2.07 -3.06
C SER A 46 -4.04 2.53 -4.26
N VAL A 47 -4.29 2.02 -5.47
CA VAL A 47 -3.56 2.45 -6.67
C VAL A 47 -4.33 3.56 -7.37
N ARG A 48 -3.80 4.79 -7.34
CA ARG A 48 -4.52 5.99 -7.80
C ARG A 48 -4.09 6.48 -9.17
N ASN A 49 -2.88 6.14 -9.58
CA ASN A 49 -2.30 6.56 -10.86
C ASN A 49 -1.26 5.54 -11.35
N LEU A 50 -0.81 5.72 -12.59
CA LEU A 50 0.15 4.82 -13.25
C LEU A 50 1.54 4.83 -12.60
N ASP A 51 1.96 5.95 -12.01
CA ASP A 51 3.27 6.05 -11.36
C ASP A 51 3.29 5.23 -10.07
N GLU A 52 2.24 5.31 -9.26
CA GLU A 52 2.04 4.47 -8.08
C GLU A 52 2.00 2.98 -8.48
N ASP A 53 1.28 2.65 -9.55
CA ASP A 53 1.23 1.28 -10.06
C ASP A 53 2.62 0.73 -10.39
N GLN A 54 3.40 1.50 -11.14
CA GLN A 54 4.77 1.11 -11.50
C GLN A 54 5.69 0.97 -10.28
N GLN A 55 5.53 1.82 -9.27
CA GLN A 55 6.26 1.71 -8.01
C GLN A 55 5.93 0.41 -7.27
N LEU A 56 4.65 0.06 -7.18
CA LEU A 56 4.19 -1.17 -6.52
C LEU A 56 4.65 -2.42 -7.28
N GLN A 57 4.62 -2.40 -8.62
CA GLN A 57 5.19 -3.48 -9.43
C GLN A 57 6.66 -3.68 -9.11
N ASN A 58 7.46 -2.61 -9.11
CA ASN A 58 8.89 -2.69 -8.81
C ASN A 58 9.13 -3.23 -7.39
N LEU A 59 8.35 -2.79 -6.40
CA LEU A 59 8.41 -3.29 -5.04
C LEU A 59 8.17 -4.80 -4.98
N VAL A 60 7.11 -5.28 -5.65
CA VAL A 60 6.77 -6.70 -5.67
C VAL A 60 7.80 -7.52 -6.44
N LEU A 61 8.27 -7.05 -7.59
CA LEU A 61 9.28 -7.74 -8.41
C LEU A 61 10.60 -7.90 -7.66
N GLN A 62 11.04 -6.88 -6.92
CA GLN A 62 12.28 -6.93 -6.15
C GLN A 62 12.21 -7.88 -4.95
N ASN A 63 11.03 -8.00 -4.32
CA ASN A 63 10.88 -8.78 -3.08
C ASN A 63 10.38 -10.21 -3.31
N LEU A 64 9.50 -10.44 -4.30
CA LEU A 64 8.89 -11.75 -4.58
C LEU A 64 9.41 -12.39 -5.88
N GLY A 65 10.11 -11.63 -6.72
CA GLY A 65 10.62 -12.09 -8.01
C GLY A 65 9.64 -11.92 -9.17
N GLN A 66 10.20 -11.83 -10.37
CA GLN A 66 9.45 -11.77 -11.63
C GLN A 66 8.75 -13.12 -11.88
N ASN A 67 7.48 -13.07 -12.34
CA ASN A 67 6.64 -14.25 -12.56
C ASN A 67 6.27 -15.05 -11.30
N SER A 68 6.32 -14.45 -10.11
CA SER A 68 5.88 -15.13 -8.87
C SER A 68 4.38 -15.49 -8.88
N GLY A 69 3.62 -14.97 -9.85
CA GLY A 69 2.17 -15.18 -9.98
C GLY A 69 1.39 -14.63 -8.79
N GLN A 70 2.04 -13.84 -7.93
CA GLN A 70 1.45 -13.36 -6.70
C GLN A 70 0.44 -12.27 -6.99
N ARG A 71 -0.77 -12.50 -6.48
CA ARG A 71 -1.87 -11.54 -6.53
C ARG A 71 -1.91 -10.82 -5.19
N ILE A 72 -1.77 -9.50 -5.23
CA ILE A 72 -1.67 -8.65 -4.05
C ILE A 72 -3.04 -8.09 -3.71
N LEU A 73 -3.42 -8.10 -2.43
CA LEU A 73 -4.66 -7.48 -1.98
C LEU A 73 -4.57 -5.96 -2.09
N VAL A 74 -5.56 -5.35 -2.71
CA VAL A 74 -5.65 -3.90 -2.90
C VAL A 74 -6.94 -3.34 -2.31
N TRP A 75 -6.87 -2.08 -1.92
CA TRP A 75 -8.02 -1.30 -1.51
C TRP A 75 -8.79 -0.82 -2.74
N THR A 76 -10.10 -1.06 -2.74
CA THR A 76 -11.04 -0.41 -3.65
C THR A 76 -11.64 0.78 -2.93
N ASP A 77 -11.06 1.95 -3.11
CA ASP A 77 -11.85 3.15 -2.89
C ASP A 77 -12.99 3.16 -3.91
N ASN A 78 -14.16 3.70 -3.57
CA ASN A 78 -15.27 3.80 -4.53
C ASN A 78 -14.98 4.82 -5.66
N SER A 79 -13.70 5.15 -5.89
CA SER A 79 -13.26 5.99 -6.98
C SER A 79 -13.15 5.16 -8.26
N SER A 80 -13.69 5.67 -9.34
CA SER A 80 -13.52 5.12 -10.68
C SER A 80 -12.14 5.52 -11.21
N SER A 81 -11.07 5.07 -10.56
CA SER A 81 -9.73 5.39 -11.01
C SER A 81 -9.48 4.78 -12.39
N MET A 82 -9.03 5.61 -13.34
CA MET A 82 -8.66 5.22 -14.71
C MET A 82 -7.53 4.17 -14.77
N THR A 83 -6.96 3.78 -13.63
CA THR A 83 -5.82 2.87 -13.50
C THR A 83 -6.23 1.40 -13.34
N ARG A 84 -7.51 1.09 -13.14
CA ARG A 84 -7.99 -0.30 -12.98
C ARG A 84 -8.02 -1.02 -14.33
N HIS A 85 -6.94 -1.72 -14.62
CA HIS A 85 -6.83 -2.56 -15.81
C HIS A 85 -7.29 -3.98 -15.48
N TRP A 86 -8.60 -4.23 -15.59
CA TRP A 86 -9.19 -5.55 -15.35
C TRP A 86 -8.65 -6.62 -16.30
N SER A 87 -8.56 -7.85 -15.81
CA SER A 87 -8.29 -9.01 -16.65
C SER A 87 -9.45 -9.26 -17.60
N ILE A 88 -9.18 -9.98 -18.69
CA ILE A 88 -10.24 -10.32 -19.65
C ILE A 88 -11.27 -11.19 -18.94
N GLY A 89 -12.53 -10.73 -18.92
CA GLY A 89 -13.63 -11.42 -18.23
C GLY A 89 -13.88 -10.93 -16.80
N GLU A 90 -13.06 -10.02 -16.27
CA GLU A 90 -13.22 -9.46 -14.93
C GLU A 90 -13.88 -8.05 -14.96
N PRO A 91 -14.56 -7.63 -13.89
CA PRO A 91 -14.92 -8.46 -12.74
C PRO A 91 -15.98 -9.52 -13.11
N ASP A 92 -15.79 -10.76 -12.69
CA ASP A 92 -16.67 -11.89 -13.02
C ASP A 92 -17.71 -12.20 -11.93
N GLY A 93 -17.58 -11.54 -10.76
CA GLY A 93 -18.47 -11.73 -9.61
C GLY A 93 -18.13 -12.97 -8.78
N SER A 94 -16.96 -13.58 -9.01
CA SER A 94 -16.45 -14.69 -8.20
C SER A 94 -16.08 -14.26 -6.78
N GLY A 95 -15.98 -12.95 -6.50
CA GLY A 95 -15.78 -12.44 -5.16
C GLY A 95 -16.14 -10.97 -4.96
N ALA A 96 -15.94 -10.51 -3.73
CA ALA A 96 -16.16 -9.11 -3.34
C ALA A 96 -14.85 -8.33 -3.12
N CYS A 97 -13.71 -9.02 -3.15
CA CYS A 97 -12.41 -8.44 -2.86
C CYS A 97 -11.57 -8.36 -4.12
N VAL A 98 -10.85 -7.25 -4.28
CA VAL A 98 -10.07 -7.01 -5.49
C VAL A 98 -8.60 -7.27 -5.24
N VAL A 99 -7.99 -7.96 -6.20
CA VAL A 99 -6.57 -8.26 -6.19
C VAL A 99 -5.89 -7.69 -7.42
N HIS A 100 -4.60 -7.37 -7.27
CA HIS A 100 -3.76 -6.85 -8.32
C HIS A 100 -2.55 -7.75 -8.56
N SER A 101 -2.42 -8.27 -9.78
CA SER A 101 -1.31 -9.14 -10.20
C SER A 101 -0.05 -8.34 -10.59
N LEU A 102 0.59 -7.71 -9.61
CA LEU A 102 1.74 -6.81 -9.80
C LEU A 102 3.02 -7.50 -10.34
N SER A 103 3.19 -8.81 -10.13
CA SER A 103 4.38 -9.56 -10.58
C SER A 103 4.22 -10.26 -11.94
N GLY A 104 3.07 -10.06 -12.61
CA GLY A 104 2.63 -10.86 -13.75
C GLY A 104 1.95 -10.03 -14.83
N SER A 105 0.64 -10.23 -15.01
CA SER A 105 -0.13 -9.54 -16.06
C SER A 105 -0.32 -8.03 -15.83
N ASN A 106 -0.03 -7.55 -14.62
CA ASN A 106 -0.38 -6.21 -14.14
C ASN A 106 -1.87 -5.89 -14.34
N LYS A 107 -2.72 -6.87 -13.99
CA LYS A 107 -4.16 -6.78 -14.13
C LYS A 107 -4.89 -7.08 -12.83
N TRP A 108 -6.12 -6.57 -12.79
CA TRP A 108 -7.03 -6.63 -11.66
C TRP A 108 -8.03 -7.78 -11.86
N ALA A 109 -8.49 -8.37 -10.77
CA ALA A 109 -9.55 -9.38 -10.76
C ALA A 109 -10.31 -9.28 -9.42
N ASP A 110 -11.58 -9.63 -9.41
CA ASP A 110 -12.26 -9.91 -8.14
C ASP A 110 -12.02 -11.37 -7.75
N GLU A 111 -11.85 -11.59 -6.45
CA GLU A 111 -11.56 -12.90 -5.88
C GLU A 111 -12.22 -13.06 -4.52
N ASN A 112 -12.27 -14.31 -4.07
CA ASN A 112 -12.74 -14.67 -2.75
C ASN A 112 -11.88 -14.02 -1.65
N CYS A 113 -12.53 -13.19 -0.82
CA CYS A 113 -11.95 -12.44 0.29
C CYS A 113 -11.25 -13.28 1.36
N ASP A 114 -11.65 -14.54 1.52
CA ASP A 114 -11.13 -15.44 2.56
C ASP A 114 -9.78 -16.05 2.18
N GLN A 115 -9.39 -15.95 0.91
CA GLN A 115 -8.12 -16.48 0.45
C GLN A 115 -6.96 -15.64 1.00
N THR A 116 -5.98 -16.33 1.56
CA THR A 116 -4.79 -15.67 2.09
C THR A 116 -3.86 -15.27 0.96
N ARG A 117 -3.48 -14.00 0.92
CA ARG A 117 -2.61 -13.42 -0.10
C ARG A 117 -1.62 -12.43 0.51
N PRO A 118 -0.44 -12.23 -0.11
CA PRO A 118 0.41 -11.11 0.23
C PRO A 118 -0.35 -9.79 0.05
N PHE A 119 0.02 -8.80 0.83
CA PHE A 119 -0.65 -7.51 0.85
C PHE A 119 0.37 -6.40 1.03
N ILE A 120 0.02 -5.21 0.56
CA ILE A 120 0.84 -4.02 0.72
C ILE A 120 0.06 -3.03 1.58
N CYS A 121 0.69 -2.57 2.66
CA CYS A 121 0.19 -1.43 3.41
C CYS A 121 0.76 -0.15 2.82
N GLN A 122 -0.05 0.91 2.79
CA GLN A 122 0.41 2.25 2.50
C GLN A 122 0.49 3.05 3.79
N ASP A 123 1.51 3.89 3.87
CA ASP A 123 1.60 4.96 4.86
C ASP A 123 1.32 6.28 4.17
N GLU A 124 0.56 7.16 4.83
CA GLU A 124 0.49 8.55 4.42
C GLU A 124 1.91 9.11 4.45
N SER A 125 2.42 9.47 3.27
CA SER A 125 3.51 10.43 3.24
C SER A 125 2.96 11.64 3.99
N LYS A 126 3.43 11.89 5.21
CA LYS A 126 3.24 13.17 5.88
C LYS A 126 4.00 14.19 5.04
N GLN A 127 3.42 14.58 3.90
CA GLN A 127 3.68 15.87 3.32
C GLN A 127 3.18 16.83 4.37
N LEU A 128 4.07 17.20 5.29
CA LEU A 128 3.85 18.34 6.15
C LEU A 128 3.48 19.46 5.19
N ILE A 129 2.23 19.88 5.26
CA ILE A 129 1.71 21.04 4.58
C ILE A 129 2.78 22.12 4.81
N LYS A 130 3.44 22.58 3.74
CA LYS A 130 4.23 23.81 3.83
C LYS A 130 3.21 24.91 4.09
N THR A 131 2.88 25.13 5.35
CA THR A 131 2.21 26.37 5.74
C THR A 131 3.29 27.44 5.63
N SER A 132 3.32 28.09 4.47
CA SER A 132 4.04 29.35 4.30
C SER A 132 3.49 30.35 5.30
N GLN A 133 4.34 30.81 6.21
CA GLN A 133 4.15 32.09 6.89
C GLN A 133 5.06 33.11 6.24
#